data_AF-A0A931WZI0-F1
#
_entry.id   AF-A0A931WZI0-F1
#
_cell.length_a   1.000
_cell.length_b   1.000
_cell.length_c   1.000
_cell.angle_alpha   90.00
_cell.angle_beta   90.00
_cell.angle_gamma   90.00
#
_symmetry.space_group_name_H-M   'P 1'
#
loop_
_entity.id
_entity.type
_entity.pdbx_description
1 polymer ?
#
loop_
_entity_poly.entity_id
_entity_poly.type
_entity_poly.pdbx_seq_one_letter_code
_entity_poly.pdbx_strand_id
1 'polypeptide(L)'
;AVARFVSGVVGDAASVEADSFSEGLLDYPHYTRPAEYRGLQVPPVLLSGDHEAIRRWRQAQRLRRTLARRPDLLKAEALSDEDRRLLDELDLEDEVSGRE
;
A
#
# COMPACT_ATOMS: atom_id res chain seq x y z
N ALA A 1 19.11 -9.58 -7.26
CA ALA A 1 18.74 -8.79 -6.07
C ALA A 1 19.80 -7.74 -5.71
N VAL A 2 21.08 -8.12 -5.53
CA VAL A 2 22.12 -7.22 -4.95
C VAL A 2 22.49 -6.01 -5.83
N ALA A 3 22.50 -6.15 -7.17
CA ALA A 3 22.97 -5.10 -8.08
C ALA A 3 22.22 -3.75 -7.94
N ARG A 4 20.97 -3.75 -7.47
CA ARG A 4 20.14 -2.54 -7.35
C ARG A 4 20.55 -1.60 -6.21
N PHE A 5 21.39 -2.07 -5.28
CA PHE A 5 21.93 -1.26 -4.19
C PHE A 5 23.24 -0.56 -4.58
N VAL A 6 23.78 -0.84 -5.76
CA VAL A 6 24.98 -0.16 -6.28
C VAL A 6 24.56 1.19 -6.83
N SER A 7 25.25 2.25 -6.40
CA SER A 7 24.99 3.61 -6.87
C SER A 7 25.10 3.70 -8.39
N GLY A 8 24.11 4.35 -9.02
CA GLY A 8 24.04 4.52 -10.48
C GLY A 8 23.35 3.38 -11.24
N VAL A 9 22.97 2.28 -10.59
CA VAL A 9 22.20 1.19 -11.23
C VAL A 9 20.70 1.47 -11.28
N VAL A 10 20.16 2.14 -10.25
CA VAL A 10 18.76 2.60 -10.22
C VAL A 10 18.77 4.12 -10.33
N GLY A 11 17.92 4.67 -11.20
CA GLY A 11 17.89 6.10 -11.50
C GLY A 11 17.51 6.96 -10.29
N ASP A 12 16.59 6.47 -9.45
CA ASP A 12 16.22 7.07 -8.18
C ASP A 12 16.43 6.04 -7.05
N ALA A 13 17.31 6.36 -6.11
CA ALA A 13 17.58 5.51 -4.96
C ALA A 13 16.35 5.33 -4.06
N ALA A 14 15.46 6.33 -4.00
CA ALA A 14 14.22 6.25 -3.23
C ALA A 14 13.26 5.16 -3.75
N SER A 15 13.39 4.79 -5.03
CA SER A 15 12.61 3.67 -5.60
C SER A 15 13.01 2.30 -5.02
N VAL A 16 14.23 2.17 -4.50
CA VAL A 16 14.67 0.94 -3.82
C VAL A 16 14.14 0.91 -2.38
N GLU A 17 14.05 2.07 -1.73
CA GLU A 17 13.49 2.20 -0.38
C GLU A 17 11.96 1.98 -0.38
N ALA A 18 11.26 2.37 -1.45
CA ALA A 18 9.82 2.15 -1.60
C ALA A 18 9.44 0.74 -2.08
N ASP A 19 10.38 -0.18 -2.27
CA ASP A 19 10.11 -1.53 -2.79
C ASP A 19 9.46 -2.44 -1.73
N SER A 20 8.80 -3.51 -2.16
CA SER A 20 8.19 -4.48 -1.23
C SER A 20 9.22 -5.01 -0.22
N PHE A 21 8.80 -5.18 1.04
CA PHE A 21 9.60 -5.68 2.17
C PHE A 21 10.66 -4.73 2.77
N SER A 22 10.88 -3.53 2.24
CA SER A 22 11.80 -2.55 2.86
C SER A 22 11.35 -2.13 4.27
N GLU A 23 10.03 -2.09 4.50
CA GLU A 23 9.40 -1.76 5.79
C GLU A 23 8.62 -2.93 6.40
N GLY A 24 8.85 -4.17 5.92
CA GLY A 24 8.13 -5.34 6.43
C GLY A 24 6.67 -5.47 6.00
N LEU A 25 6.18 -4.62 5.08
CA LEU A 25 4.84 -4.73 4.48
C LEU A 25 4.94 -5.11 2.99
N LEU A 26 3.86 -5.72 2.47
CA LEU A 26 3.65 -5.86 1.03
C LEU A 26 3.31 -4.50 0.41
N ASP A 27 3.64 -4.32 -0.86
CA ASP A 27 3.39 -3.07 -1.59
C ASP A 27 1.91 -2.90 -2.02
N TYR A 28 1.51 -1.64 -2.21
CA TYR A 28 0.17 -1.24 -2.60
C TYR A 28 -0.11 -1.55 -4.09
N PRO A 29 -1.39 -1.58 -4.52
CA PRO A 29 -1.72 -1.74 -5.93
C PRO A 29 -1.41 -0.47 -6.72
N HIS A 30 -0.69 -0.63 -7.83
CA HIS A 30 -0.32 0.47 -8.72
C HIS A 30 -1.29 0.56 -9.89
N TYR A 31 -1.64 1.79 -10.26
CA TYR A 31 -2.54 2.10 -11.36
C TYR A 31 -1.83 3.01 -12.36
N THR A 32 -2.20 2.88 -13.64
CA THR A 32 -1.70 3.74 -14.71
C THR A 32 -2.84 4.02 -15.69
N ARG A 33 -2.60 4.95 -16.62
CA ARG A 33 -3.58 5.33 -17.64
C ARG A 33 -3.95 4.11 -18.52
N PRO A 34 -5.22 4.01 -18.98
CA PRO A 34 -6.34 4.94 -18.78
C PRO A 34 -7.02 4.84 -17.40
N ALA A 35 -7.79 5.85 -17.01
CA ALA A 35 -8.48 5.90 -15.71
C ALA A 35 -9.58 4.83 -15.54
N GLU A 36 -10.08 4.28 -16.66
CA GLU A 36 -10.94 3.11 -16.68
C GLU A 36 -10.40 2.11 -17.71
N TYR A 37 -10.27 0.85 -17.31
CA TYR A 37 -9.81 -0.23 -18.18
C TYR A 37 -10.67 -1.47 -17.97
N ARG A 38 -11.39 -1.90 -19.02
CA ARG A 38 -12.29 -3.07 -19.01
C ARG A 38 -13.36 -2.99 -17.89
N GLY A 39 -13.90 -1.80 -17.64
CA GLY A 39 -14.88 -1.56 -16.57
C GLY A 39 -14.29 -1.49 -15.16
N LEU A 40 -12.97 -1.64 -15.00
CA LEU A 40 -12.28 -1.39 -13.74
C LEU A 40 -11.83 0.06 -13.68
N GLN A 41 -12.27 0.77 -12.65
CA GLN A 41 -11.94 2.17 -12.44
C GLN A 41 -10.76 2.33 -11.47
N VAL A 42 -9.91 3.32 -11.75
CA VAL A 42 -8.89 3.76 -10.80
C VAL A 42 -9.59 4.34 -9.57
N PRO A 43 -9.16 3.98 -8.34
CA PRO A 43 -9.72 4.56 -7.12
C PRO A 43 -9.77 6.09 -7.18
N PRO A 44 -10.92 6.73 -6.88
CA PRO A 44 -11.09 8.18 -7.02
C PRO A 44 -10.05 9.00 -6.24
N VAL A 45 -9.59 8.50 -5.09
CA VAL A 45 -8.52 9.11 -4.28
C VAL A 45 -7.20 9.24 -5.05
N LEU A 46 -6.90 8.32 -5.98
CA LEU A 46 -5.70 8.42 -6.82
C LEU A 46 -5.84 9.45 -7.94
N LEU A 47 -7.04 9.95 -8.19
CA LEU A 47 -7.35 10.96 -9.19
C LEU A 47 -7.58 12.36 -8.58
N SER A 48 -7.61 12.47 -7.24
CA SER A 48 -7.97 13.72 -6.54
C SER A 48 -6.86 14.78 -6.52
N GLY A 49 -5.59 14.35 -6.67
CA GLY A 49 -4.43 15.22 -6.47
C GLY A 49 -4.13 15.54 -4.99
N ASP A 50 -4.90 15.00 -4.05
CA ASP A 50 -4.64 15.13 -2.62
C ASP A 50 -3.53 14.15 -2.20
N HIS A 51 -2.32 14.69 -2.06
CA HIS A 51 -1.14 13.91 -1.73
C HIS A 51 -1.24 13.19 -0.38
N GLU A 52 -1.92 13.78 0.60
CA GLU A 52 -2.06 13.19 1.93
C GLU A 52 -3.10 12.06 1.92
N ALA A 53 -4.24 12.28 1.25
CA ALA A 53 -5.22 11.23 1.04
C ALA A 53 -4.64 10.04 0.25
N ILE A 54 -3.81 10.33 -0.77
CA ILE A 54 -3.10 9.30 -1.55
C ILE A 54 -2.11 8.54 -0.66
N ARG A 55 -1.31 9.23 0.18
CA ARG A 55 -0.36 8.59 1.11
C ARG A 55 -1.09 7.65 2.06
N ARG A 56 -2.15 8.14 2.72
CA ARG A 56 -2.98 7.36 3.63
C ARG A 56 -3.59 6.14 2.94
N TRP A 57 -4.16 6.32 1.75
CA TRP A 57 -4.74 5.23 0.97
C TRP A 57 -3.68 4.17 0.61
N ARG A 58 -2.48 4.58 0.17
CA ARG A 58 -1.38 3.65 -0.12
C ARG A 58 -1.02 2.83 1.11
N GLN A 59 -0.89 3.47 2.27
CA GLN A 59 -0.57 2.77 3.52
C GLN A 59 -1.66 1.77 3.92
N ALA A 60 -2.93 2.17 3.85
CA ALA A 60 -4.06 1.28 4.11
C ALA A 60 -4.05 0.05 3.19
N GLN A 61 -3.76 0.24 1.89
CA GLN A 61 -3.68 -0.88 0.94
C GLN A 61 -2.51 -1.83 1.22
N ARG A 62 -1.35 -1.32 1.66
CA ARG A 62 -0.21 -2.15 2.10
C ARG A 62 -0.59 -3.01 3.28
N LEU A 63 -1.22 -2.42 4.30
CA LEU A 63 -1.70 -3.11 5.50
C LEU A 63 -2.75 -4.18 5.14
N ARG A 64 -3.80 -3.81 4.39
CA ARG A 64 -4.87 -4.73 3.94
C ARG A 64 -4.30 -5.93 3.19
N ARG A 65 -3.41 -5.71 2.21
CA ARG A 65 -2.78 -6.80 1.45
C ARG A 65 -1.89 -7.68 2.32
N THR A 66 -1.13 -7.07 3.22
CA THR A 66 -0.24 -7.81 4.13
C THR A 66 -1.07 -8.68 5.07
N LEU A 67 -2.10 -8.13 5.69
CA LEU A 67 -3.02 -8.88 6.55
C LEU A 67 -3.67 -10.05 5.82
N ALA A 68 -4.18 -9.83 4.60
CA ALA A 68 -4.90 -10.85 3.83
C ALA A 68 -3.99 -11.96 3.27
N ARG A 69 -2.71 -11.69 2.99
CA ARG A 69 -1.82 -12.63 2.26
C ARG A 69 -0.63 -13.13 3.05
N ARG A 70 -0.09 -12.30 3.93
CA ARG A 70 1.12 -12.55 4.73
C ARG A 70 0.98 -11.92 6.12
N PRO A 71 -0.03 -12.34 6.91
CA PRO A 71 -0.25 -11.79 8.25
C PRO A 71 0.96 -11.99 9.17
N ASP A 72 1.80 -12.99 8.88
CA ASP A 72 3.06 -13.26 9.57
C ASP A 72 4.09 -12.10 9.50
N LEU A 73 3.94 -11.19 8.53
CA LEU A 73 4.80 -10.02 8.41
C LEU A 73 4.37 -8.85 9.29
N LEU A 74 3.11 -8.83 9.78
CA LEU A 74 2.61 -7.79 10.67
C LEU A 74 3.16 -8.01 12.08
N LYS A 75 4.22 -7.29 12.41
CA LYS A 75 4.78 -7.26 13.77
C LYS A 75 4.15 -6.08 14.52
N ALA A 76 3.37 -6.37 15.56
CA ALA A 76 2.62 -5.35 16.31
C ALA A 76 3.51 -4.25 16.90
N GLU A 77 4.78 -4.56 17.20
CA GLU A 77 5.78 -3.64 17.73
C GLU A 77 6.33 -2.67 16.68
N ALA A 78 6.21 -3.01 15.39
CA ALA A 78 6.68 -2.20 14.28
C ALA A 78 5.57 -1.31 13.66
N LEU A 79 4.32 -1.53 14.02
CA LEU A 79 3.19 -0.74 13.53
C LEU A 79 3.12 0.61 14.26
N SER A 80 3.01 1.69 13.47
CA SER A 80 2.76 3.03 14.01
C SER A 80 1.34 3.16 14.56
N ASP A 81 1.08 4.21 15.34
CA ASP A 81 -0.28 4.51 15.81
C ASP A 81 -1.23 4.82 14.65
N GLU A 82 -0.72 5.35 13.53
CA GLU A 82 -1.51 5.53 12.31
C GLU A 82 -1.87 4.17 11.70
N ASP A 83 -0.92 3.24 11.60
CA ASP A 83 -1.16 1.91 11.03
C ASP A 83 -2.20 1.12 11.82
N ARG A 84 -2.16 1.22 13.15
CA ARG A 84 -3.16 0.58 14.02
C ARG A 84 -4.55 1.13 13.76
N ARG A 85 -4.69 2.46 13.68
CA ARG A 85 -5.98 3.10 13.35
C ARG A 85 -6.48 2.71 11.96
N LEU A 86 -5.58 2.60 10.99
CA LEU A 86 -5.92 2.15 9.64
C LEU A 86 -6.36 0.68 9.63
N LEU A 87 -5.71 -0.19 10.40
CA LEU A 87 -6.14 -1.59 10.55
C LEU A 87 -7.52 -1.69 11.19
N ASP A 88 -7.79 -0.92 12.24
CA ASP A 88 -9.12 -0.88 12.87
C ASP A 88 -10.19 -0.38 11.88
N GLU A 89 -9.90 0.66 11.09
CA GLU A 89 -10.80 1.17 10.04
C GLU A 89 -11.06 0.14 8.95
N LEU A 90 -10.03 -0.60 8.53
CA LEU A 90 -10.15 -1.67 7.53
C LEU A 90 -10.97 -2.86 8.03
N ASP A 91 -10.83 -3.24 9.30
CA ASP A 91 -11.62 -4.33 9.90
C ASP A 91 -13.10 -3.94 9.93
N LEU A 92 -13.40 -2.68 10.28
CA LEU A 92 -14.75 -2.12 10.20
C LEU A 92 -15.28 -2.09 8.75
N GLU A 93 -14.46 -1.71 7.77
CA GLU A 93 -14.85 -1.74 6.35
C GLU A 93 -15.15 -3.16 5.86
N ASP A 94 -14.35 -4.15 6.25
CA ASP A 94 -14.55 -5.55 5.86
C ASP A 94 -15.76 -6.18 6.58
N GLU A 95 -16.06 -5.79 7.84
CA GLU A 95 -17.30 -6.17 8.52
C GLU A 95 -18.54 -5.58 7.84
N VAL A 96 -18.46 -4.33 7.37
CA VAL A 96 -19.55 -3.64 6.67
C VAL A 96 -19.71 -4.16 5.24
N SER A 97 -18.61 -4.46 4.54
CA SER A 97 -18.59 -5.00 3.18
C SER A 97 -18.85 -6.51 3.14
N GLY A 98 -18.70 -7.23 4.26
CA GLY A 98 -18.91 -8.68 4.40
C GLY A 98 -20.37 -9.13 4.43
N ARG A 99 -21.29 -8.31 3.91
CA ARG A 99 -22.71 -8.64 3.69
C ARG A 99 -23.09 -8.50 2.21
N GLU A 100 -22.34 -9.12 1.30
CA GLU A 100 -22.81 -9.39 -0.08
C GLU A 100 -22.33 -10.76 -0.59
#